data_AF-A0A9P0KCS0-F1
#
_entry.id   AF-A0A9P0KCS0-F1
#
_cell.length_a   1.000
_cell.length_b   1.000
_cell.length_c   1.000
_cell.angle_alpha   90.00
_cell.angle_beta   90.00
_cell.angle_gamma   90.00
#
_symmetry.space_group_name_H-M   'P 1'
#
loop_
_entity.id
_entity.type
_entity.pdbx_description
1 polymer ?
#
loop_
_entity_poly.entity_id
_entity_poly.type
_entity_poly.pdbx_seq_one_letter_code
_entity_poly.pdbx_strand_id
1 'polypeptide(L)'
;MMGMSDDQKHLDRFWRQDAIIQAFRQFATRKNCHVTLVIHPRKEREDEDLTTSSIFGGAKASQEADNVLIIQDRRLISTKGKKYLQV
;
A
#
# COMPACT_ATOMS: atom_id res chain seq x y z
N MET A 1 17.70 -31.81 3.89
CA MET A 1 16.89 -31.19 2.82
C MET A 1 15.90 -30.26 3.50
N MET A 2 16.30 -29.01 3.77
CA MET A 2 15.62 -28.13 4.74
C MET A 2 15.66 -26.70 4.20
N GLY A 3 14.50 -26.05 4.07
CA GLY A 3 14.41 -24.60 3.82
C GLY A 3 13.35 -24.09 2.81
N MET A 4 12.66 -24.93 2.03
CA MET A 4 11.89 -24.43 0.88
C MET A 4 10.43 -24.01 1.15
N SER A 5 9.91 -24.08 2.38
CA SER A 5 8.45 -24.00 2.61
C SER A 5 7.89 -22.63 2.99
N ASP A 6 8.69 -21.71 3.56
CA ASP A 6 8.16 -20.43 4.06
C ASP A 6 8.28 -19.31 3.02
N ASP A 7 9.40 -19.24 2.30
CA ASP A 7 9.60 -18.27 1.22
C ASP A 7 8.58 -18.44 0.09
N GLN A 8 8.22 -19.68 -0.27
CA GLN A 8 7.18 -19.95 -1.27
C GLN A 8 5.80 -19.47 -0.82
N LYS A 9 5.47 -19.58 0.47
CA LYS A 9 4.18 -19.08 1.01
C LYS A 9 4.13 -17.56 1.03
N HIS A 10 5.25 -16.91 1.36
CA HIS A 10 5.35 -15.45 1.33
C HIS A 10 5.26 -14.90 -0.09
N LEU A 11 5.94 -15.55 -1.05
CA LEU A 11 5.84 -15.23 -2.48
C LEU A 11 4.41 -15.36 -2.98
N ASP A 12 3.72 -16.45 -2.64
CA ASP A 12 2.32 -16.68 -3.04
C ASP A 12 1.38 -15.59 -2.46
N ARG A 13 1.63 -15.11 -1.23
CA ARG A 13 0.82 -14.03 -0.64
C ARG A 13 0.92 -12.72 -1.44
N PHE A 14 2.11 -12.28 -1.80
CA PHE A 14 2.28 -11.06 -2.58
C PHE A 14 1.71 -11.20 -4.00
N TRP A 15 1.91 -12.35 -4.63
CA TRP A 15 1.31 -12.66 -5.92
C TRP A 15 -0.22 -12.63 -5.90
N ARG A 16 -0.84 -13.20 -4.86
CA ARG A 16 -2.30 -13.13 -4.66
C ARG A 16 -2.78 -11.71 -4.44
N GLN A 17 -2.04 -10.88 -3.70
CA GLN A 17 -2.36 -9.46 -3.55
C GLN A 17 -2.35 -8.77 -4.90
N ASP A 18 -1.31 -8.95 -5.70
CA ASP A 18 -1.21 -8.35 -7.04
C ASP A 18 -2.37 -8.76 -7.95
N ALA A 19 -2.78 -10.04 -7.91
CA ALA A 19 -3.94 -10.53 -8.65
C ALA A 19 -5.26 -9.87 -8.21
N ILE A 20 -5.44 -9.66 -6.89
CA ILE A 20 -6.62 -8.98 -6.33
C ILE A 20 -6.64 -7.50 -6.77
N ILE A 21 -5.51 -6.80 -6.70
CA ILE A 21 -5.40 -5.42 -7.16
C ILE A 21 -5.79 -5.30 -8.64
N GLN A 22 -5.28 -6.20 -9.48
CA GLN A 22 -5.61 -6.22 -10.90
C GLN A 22 -7.11 -6.46 -11.13
N ALA A 23 -7.74 -7.33 -10.33
CA ALA A 23 -9.17 -7.56 -10.40
C ALA A 23 -9.98 -6.30 -10.02
N PHE A 24 -9.56 -5.52 -9.02
CA PHE A 24 -10.20 -4.25 -8.68
C PHE A 24 -10.12 -3.23 -9.82
N ARG A 25 -8.95 -3.08 -10.47
CA ARG A 25 -8.81 -2.20 -11.64
C ARG A 25 -9.76 -2.61 -12.76
N GLN A 26 -9.77 -3.89 -13.11
CA GLN A 26 -10.67 -4.42 -14.14
C GLN A 26 -12.14 -4.20 -13.79
N PHE A 27 -12.50 -4.39 -12.52
CA PHE A 27 -13.86 -4.15 -12.04
C PHE A 27 -14.27 -2.69 -12.18
N ALA A 28 -13.44 -1.75 -11.71
CA ALA A 28 -13.66 -0.31 -11.82
C ALA A 28 -13.90 0.09 -13.29
N THR A 29 -13.03 -0.36 -14.20
CA THR A 29 -13.12 -0.08 -15.64
C THR A 29 -14.37 -0.70 -16.28
N ARG A 30 -14.64 -1.99 -16.03
CA ARG A 30 -15.75 -2.71 -16.68
C ARG A 30 -17.12 -2.29 -16.17
N LYS A 31 -17.22 -1.90 -14.90
CA LYS A 31 -18.47 -1.49 -14.27
C LYS A 31 -18.66 0.03 -14.21
N ASN A 32 -17.66 0.79 -14.67
CA ASN A 32 -17.65 2.25 -14.62
C ASN A 32 -17.99 2.76 -13.21
N CYS A 33 -17.27 2.26 -12.21
CA CYS A 33 -17.48 2.61 -10.81
C CYS A 33 -16.17 3.02 -10.15
N HIS A 34 -16.27 3.83 -9.10
CA HIS A 34 -15.12 4.22 -8.29
C HIS A 34 -14.83 3.18 -7.22
N VAL A 35 -13.58 2.75 -7.14
CA VAL A 35 -13.09 1.82 -6.10
C VAL A 35 -12.05 2.54 -5.26
N THR A 36 -12.26 2.57 -3.95
CA THR A 36 -11.30 3.09 -2.98
C THR A 36 -10.74 1.94 -2.16
N LEU A 37 -9.41 1.82 -2.11
CA LEU A 37 -8.71 0.80 -1.34
C LEU A 37 -7.90 1.45 -0.21
N VAL A 38 -8.03 0.91 1.00
CA VAL A 38 -7.24 1.32 2.17
C VAL A 38 -6.13 0.31 2.39
N ILE A 39 -4.88 0.79 2.45
CA ILE A 39 -3.70 -0.04 2.66
C ILE A 39 -2.94 0.49 3.87
N HIS A 40 -2.59 -0.40 4.78
CA HIS A 40 -1.70 -0.06 5.89
C HIS A 40 -0.27 0.13 5.38
N PRO A 41 0.49 1.12 5.87
CA PRO A 41 1.88 1.28 5.50
C PRO A 41 2.73 0.12 6.04
N ARG A 42 3.89 -0.10 5.42
CA ARG A 42 4.94 -0.95 5.98
C ARG A 42 5.48 -0.32 7.25
N LYS A 43 6.11 -1.13 8.10
CA LYS A 43 6.82 -0.62 9.27
C LYS A 43 8.03 0.19 8.78
N GLU A 44 7.95 1.50 8.91
CA GLU A 44 9.06 2.43 8.72
C GLU A 44 9.61 2.89 10.08
N ARG A 45 10.73 3.59 10.08
CA ARG A 45 11.26 4.24 11.29
C ARG A 45 10.33 5.39 11.69
N GLU A 46 10.20 5.64 12.99
CA GLU A 46 9.23 6.61 13.54
C GLU A 46 9.48 8.06 13.08
N ASP A 47 10.71 8.37 12.66
CA ASP A 47 11.17 9.68 12.22
C ASP A 47 10.99 9.93 10.71
N GLU A 48 10.77 8.89 9.90
CA GLU A 48 10.65 9.01 8.46
C GLU A 48 9.21 9.34 8.02
N ASP A 49 9.06 10.24 7.05
CA ASP A 49 7.75 10.54 6.46
C ASP A 49 7.32 9.36 5.59
N LEU A 50 6.05 8.94 5.67
CA LEU A 50 5.57 7.89 4.77
C LEU A 50 5.57 8.45 3.34
N THR A 51 6.05 7.64 2.40
CA THR A 51 6.02 7.97 0.98
C THR A 51 5.31 6.86 0.22
N THR A 52 5.25 6.96 -1.10
CA THR A 52 4.67 5.91 -1.96
C THR A 52 5.40 4.57 -1.79
N SER A 53 6.68 4.56 -1.40
CA SER A 53 7.42 3.32 -1.12
C SER A 53 7.05 2.70 0.23
N SER A 54 6.37 3.46 1.10
CA SER A 54 5.91 3.00 2.41
C SER A 54 4.59 2.21 2.35
N ILE A 55 4.01 2.02 1.16
CA ILE A 55 2.81 1.19 0.98
C ILE A 55 3.20 -0.28 1.21
N PHE A 56 2.49 -0.97 2.13
CA PHE A 56 2.74 -2.39 2.37
C PHE A 56 2.13 -3.26 1.28
N GLY A 57 2.84 -4.35 0.93
CA GLY A 57 2.43 -5.26 -0.13
C GLY A 57 3.32 -5.13 -1.36
N GLY A 58 2.80 -5.54 -2.52
CA GLY A 58 3.44 -5.34 -3.81
C GLY A 58 3.29 -3.91 -4.34
N ALA A 59 4.17 -3.51 -5.26
CA ALA A 59 4.09 -2.22 -5.94
C ALA A 59 2.87 -2.10 -6.89
N LYS A 60 2.16 -3.21 -7.13
CA LYS A 60 1.01 -3.23 -8.03
C LYS A 60 -0.11 -2.30 -7.58
N ALA A 61 -0.29 -2.13 -6.27
CA ALA A 61 -1.32 -1.25 -5.70
C ALA A 61 -1.15 0.21 -6.14
N SER A 62 0.07 0.75 -6.09
CA SER A 62 0.34 2.13 -6.52
C SER A 62 0.40 2.28 -8.04
N GLN A 63 0.74 1.22 -8.78
CA GLN A 63 0.77 1.22 -10.25
C GLN A 63 -0.64 1.21 -10.88
N GLU A 64 -1.58 0.49 -10.28
CA GLU A 64 -2.95 0.34 -10.82
C GLU A 64 -3.92 1.42 -10.30
N ALA A 65 -3.54 2.15 -9.24
CA ALA A 65 -4.34 3.22 -8.68
C ALA A 65 -4.23 4.50 -9.52
N ASP A 66 -5.36 5.17 -9.75
CA ASP A 66 -5.36 6.49 -10.41
C ASP A 66 -4.97 7.61 -9.43
N ASN A 67 -5.24 7.43 -8.13
CA ASN A 67 -4.91 8.37 -7.06
C ASN A 67 -4.34 7.61 -5.85
N VAL A 68 -3.30 8.15 -5.23
CA VAL A 68 -2.73 7.61 -3.98
C VAL A 68 -2.77 8.70 -2.92
N LEU A 69 -3.47 8.46 -1.82
CA LEU A 69 -3.59 9.41 -0.72
C LEU A 69 -2.88 8.89 0.52
N ILE A 70 -1.88 9.62 1.01
CA ILE A 70 -1.19 9.28 2.25
C ILE A 70 -1.57 10.29 3.33
N ILE A 71 -2.19 9.78 4.41
CA ILE A 71 -2.62 10.58 5.56
C ILE A 71 -1.67 10.32 6.73
N GLN A 72 -1.02 11.39 7.20
CA GLN A 72 -0.06 11.31 8.31
C GLN A 72 -0.37 12.35 9.38
N ASP A 73 -0.28 11.92 10.64
CA ASP A 73 -0.43 12.78 11.80
C ASP A 73 0.90 12.91 12.55
N ARG A 74 1.52 14.09 12.49
CA ARG A 74 2.81 14.40 13.13
C ARG A 74 2.66 15.21 14.42
N ARG A 75 1.45 15.27 15.01
CA ARG A 75 1.19 16.07 16.22
C ARG A 75 2.04 15.67 17.44
N LEU A 76 2.45 14.41 17.55
CA LEU A 76 3.21 13.90 18.69
C LEU A 76 4.74 13.94 18.49
N ILE A 77 5.21 14.19 17.26
CA ILE A 77 6.63 14.10 16.88
C ILE A 77 7.21 15.49 16.55
N SER A 78 6.38 16.42 16.08
CA SER A 78 6.80 17.79 15.79
C SER A 78 6.30 18.76 16.85
N THR A 79 7.21 19.60 17.39
CA THR A 79 6.87 20.72 18.29
C THR A 79 5.87 21.71 17.68
N LYS A 80 5.69 21.69 16.36
CA LYS A 80 4.57 22.28 15.64
C LYS A 80 3.82 21.15 14.95
N GLY A 81 2.80 20.58 15.58
CA GLY A 81 2.03 19.49 14.97
C GLY A 81 1.55 19.85 13.57
N LYS A 82 1.97 19.08 12.56
CA LYS A 82 1.61 19.31 11.16
C LYS A 82 0.80 18.12 10.65
N LYS A 83 -0.27 18.42 9.90
CA LYS A 83 -1.02 17.43 9.11
C LYS A 83 -0.55 17.54 7.68
N TYR A 84 -0.24 16.41 7.07
CA TYR A 84 0.22 16.36 5.69
C TYR A 84 -0.70 15.45 4.88
N LEU A 85 -1.02 15.92 3.67
CA LEU A 85 -1.71 15.17 2.65
C LEU A 85 -0.75 15.08 1.46
N GLN A 86 -0.25 13.88 1.18
CA GLN A 86 0.49 13.62 -0.05
C GLN A 86 -0.48 13.00 -1.06
N VAL A 87 -0.56 13.63 -2.23
CA VAL A 87 -1.34 13.21 -3.39
C VAL A 87 -0.36 12.76 -4.48
#